data_AF-A0A834H605-F1
#
_entry.id   AF-A0A834H605-F1
#
_cell.length_a   1.000
_cell.length_b   1.000
_cell.length_c   1.000
_cell.angle_alpha   90.00
_cell.angle_beta   90.00
_cell.angle_gamma   90.00
#
_symmetry.space_group_name_H-M   'P 1'
#
loop_
_entity.id
_entity.type
_entity.pdbx_description
1 polymer ?
#
loop_
_entity_poly.entity_id
_entity_poly.type
_entity_poly.pdbx_seq_one_letter_code
_entity_poly.pdbx_strand_id
1 'polypeptide(L)'
;MKRFSGLNRAISRATQPAALTAGPTHDRILHTAPYSTTTTTTSSSPFKSRFLWHHAIANPSSGHRTRSAAANAVAGTMMFSVAASTLAEEVHAKEVPSKNFNPKEVVLYQYEACPFCNKVKAFLDYYDIPYKVVEVNPINKKEIKWSDYKKVPILVVDGEQMVDSSEIIDKLFLRVRPGTPVDLGLEWRRWVDNHLVHVLSPNIYRSPSEALESFDYIATQGNFSFTERIMAKYAGAAAMYFVSKKLKKRHNITDERAALYEAAEKWVDALNGQKFLGGSKPNLADLAVFGVLKPIRYLKSGRDMVEHTRIGEWYSRMESEVGKSSRVMEQKLELLCCLFSHRDCIEEPEKDSGRGPERLLNVKWRVLSPDNDPKNRKGFGQRT
;
A
#
# COMPACT_ATOMS: atom_id res chain seq x y z
N MET A 1 -11.86 6.33 -71.18
CA MET A 1 -13.21 6.02 -70.64
C MET A 1 -13.14 5.90 -69.12
N LYS A 2 -14.25 6.14 -68.40
CA LYS A 2 -14.53 5.75 -66.99
C LYS A 2 -13.46 5.97 -65.89
N ARG A 3 -13.71 7.02 -65.08
CA ARG A 3 -13.73 7.08 -63.58
C ARG A 3 -12.39 6.97 -62.79
N PHE A 4 -12.05 7.90 -61.88
CA PHE A 4 -12.62 8.20 -60.54
C PHE A 4 -12.53 6.99 -59.57
N SER A 5 -12.07 7.08 -58.30
CA SER A 5 -11.82 8.24 -57.40
C SER A 5 -11.09 7.86 -56.07
N GLY A 6 -10.54 8.84 -55.34
CA GLY A 6 -10.20 8.76 -53.89
C GLY A 6 -8.74 8.39 -53.57
N LEU A 7 -7.85 9.14 -52.87
CA LEU A 7 -7.85 10.33 -51.99
C LEU A 7 -7.68 10.05 -50.48
N ASN A 8 -6.70 10.74 -49.85
CA ASN A 8 -6.34 10.82 -48.41
C ASN A 8 -5.66 9.58 -47.79
N ARG A 9 -4.46 9.68 -47.16
CA ARG A 9 -4.00 10.45 -45.97
C ARG A 9 -4.48 9.85 -44.63
N ALA A 10 -3.67 9.72 -43.57
CA ALA A 10 -2.21 9.85 -43.42
C ALA A 10 -1.77 9.17 -42.09
N ILE A 11 -0.49 8.76 -41.96
CA ILE A 11 0.01 8.07 -40.75
C ILE A 11 1.34 8.68 -40.24
N SER A 12 1.33 9.04 -38.95
CA SER A 12 2.47 9.17 -38.01
C SER A 12 3.51 10.31 -38.09
N ARG A 13 3.81 10.81 -36.87
CA ARG A 13 5.11 11.25 -36.30
C ARG A 13 5.74 12.59 -36.72
N ALA A 14 5.67 13.53 -35.76
CA ALA A 14 6.82 14.24 -35.21
C ALA A 14 6.86 13.95 -33.67
N THR A 15 7.92 14.20 -32.89
CA THR A 15 9.21 14.89 -33.14
C THR A 15 10.32 14.20 -32.31
N GLN A 16 11.59 14.37 -32.69
CA GLN A 16 12.75 14.17 -31.79
C GLN A 16 13.05 15.47 -31.01
N PRO A 17 14.17 15.56 -30.26
CA PRO A 17 15.33 16.21 -30.90
C PRO A 17 16.69 15.52 -30.68
N ALA A 18 17.67 16.05 -31.43
CA ALA A 18 19.04 15.57 -31.63
C ALA A 18 19.94 15.48 -30.38
N ALA A 19 21.07 14.78 -30.57
CA ALA A 19 22.24 14.84 -29.70
C ALA A 19 23.28 15.85 -30.25
N LEU A 20 24.20 16.30 -29.40
CA LEU A 20 25.42 17.04 -29.78
C LEU A 20 26.63 16.48 -29.02
N THR A 21 27.82 16.62 -29.62
CA THR A 21 29.08 16.02 -29.16
C THR A 21 30.13 17.08 -28.87
N ALA A 22 30.78 17.04 -27.70
CA ALA A 22 32.09 17.67 -27.48
C ALA A 22 32.80 17.06 -26.25
N GLY A 23 34.07 16.68 -26.45
CA GLY A 23 35.14 16.83 -25.45
C GLY A 23 36.03 18.02 -25.85
N PRO A 24 37.15 18.34 -25.16
CA PRO A 24 38.08 17.34 -24.60
C PRO A 24 38.70 17.68 -23.22
N THR A 25 39.58 16.78 -22.77
CA THR A 25 40.77 16.94 -21.88
C THR A 25 40.92 18.14 -20.94
N HIS A 26 41.23 17.86 -19.68
CA HIS A 26 42.20 18.65 -18.89
C HIS A 26 43.04 17.76 -17.94
N ASP A 27 44.07 18.36 -17.36
CA ASP A 27 45.35 17.71 -17.08
C ASP A 27 45.49 16.89 -15.79
N ARG A 28 46.46 15.97 -15.83
CA ARG A 28 46.89 15.13 -14.72
C ARG A 28 48.16 15.69 -14.08
N ILE A 29 48.02 16.63 -13.15
CA ILE A 29 49.15 17.19 -12.41
C ILE A 29 49.56 16.24 -11.27
N LEU A 30 50.80 15.76 -11.32
CA LEU A 30 51.51 15.14 -10.22
C LEU A 30 52.28 16.21 -9.45
N HIS A 31 52.22 16.21 -8.12
CA HIS A 31 53.24 16.87 -7.29
C HIS A 31 53.58 16.01 -6.06
N THR A 32 54.86 16.07 -5.68
CA THR A 32 55.52 15.18 -4.71
C THR A 32 55.72 15.84 -3.34
N ALA A 33 55.74 15.03 -2.28
CA ALA A 33 56.12 15.44 -0.93
C ALA A 33 57.65 15.55 -0.73
N PRO A 34 58.09 16.21 0.35
CA PRO A 34 58.89 15.54 1.41
C PRO A 34 58.13 15.57 2.78
N TYR A 35 58.20 14.57 3.68
CA TYR A 35 59.32 14.11 4.54
C TYR A 35 59.82 15.18 5.55
N SER A 36 60.17 14.89 6.82
CA SER A 36 60.29 13.63 7.59
C SER A 36 60.25 13.91 9.13
N THR A 37 60.17 12.99 10.10
CA THR A 37 60.12 11.50 10.08
C THR A 37 58.86 10.98 10.82
N THR A 38 58.77 10.18 11.91
CA THR A 38 59.68 9.51 12.88
C THR A 38 58.94 8.26 13.43
N THR A 39 59.25 7.02 13.04
CA THR A 39 60.11 5.99 13.72
C THR A 39 59.82 5.74 15.23
N THR A 40 59.74 4.52 15.77
CA THR A 40 59.92 3.10 15.30
C THR A 40 59.17 2.15 16.27
N THR A 41 58.82 0.87 16.06
CA THR A 41 58.97 -0.14 14.96
C THR A 41 57.62 -0.93 14.83
N THR A 42 57.38 -2.25 14.66
CA THR A 42 58.20 -3.50 14.55
C THR A 42 57.50 -4.58 13.70
N SER A 43 58.28 -5.26 12.84
CA SER A 43 58.16 -6.63 12.28
C SER A 43 56.81 -7.35 12.00
N SER A 44 56.66 -7.71 10.71
CA SER A 44 56.25 -9.02 10.14
C SER A 44 54.80 -9.54 10.25
N SER A 45 54.16 -9.66 9.07
CA SER A 45 53.22 -10.72 8.66
C SER A 45 53.93 -11.62 7.61
N PRO A 46 53.37 -12.71 7.00
CA PRO A 46 52.07 -12.73 6.29
C PRO A 46 51.26 -14.07 6.34
N PHE A 47 50.18 -14.08 5.53
CA PHE A 47 49.41 -15.22 4.97
C PHE A 47 48.23 -15.88 5.73
N LYS A 48 47.13 -16.00 4.95
CA LYS A 48 45.98 -16.94 5.02
C LYS A 48 45.17 -16.96 6.34
N SER A 49 43.93 -16.47 6.34
CA SER A 49 42.74 -17.06 5.67
C SER A 49 42.23 -18.36 6.32
N ARG A 50 41.21 -18.22 7.18
CA ARG A 50 39.85 -18.70 6.87
C ARG A 50 38.80 -18.12 7.82
N PHE A 51 37.59 -17.89 7.30
CA PHE A 51 36.38 -17.91 8.11
C PHE A 51 36.17 -19.31 8.69
N LEU A 52 35.73 -19.41 9.94
CA LEU A 52 34.72 -20.39 10.36
C LEU A 52 34.04 -19.89 11.64
N TRP A 53 32.70 -19.95 11.67
CA TRP A 53 31.88 -19.58 12.83
C TRP A 53 31.61 -20.81 13.69
N HIS A 54 31.81 -20.73 15.00
CA HIS A 54 31.08 -21.54 15.97
C HIS A 54 30.88 -20.74 17.28
N HIS A 55 29.62 -20.52 17.65
CA HIS A 55 29.28 -20.04 19.00
C HIS A 55 29.36 -21.18 20.00
N ALA A 56 29.89 -20.90 21.19
CA ALA A 56 29.98 -21.87 22.27
C ALA A 56 28.61 -22.09 22.95
N ILE A 57 28.34 -23.33 23.33
CA ILE A 57 27.28 -23.69 24.30
C ILE A 57 28.00 -24.16 25.56
N ALA A 58 27.61 -23.64 26.73
CA ALA A 58 28.26 -23.92 28.00
C ALA A 58 27.34 -24.66 28.98
N ASN A 59 27.94 -25.64 29.66
CA ASN A 59 27.45 -26.55 30.70
C ASN A 59 26.36 -26.03 31.66
N PRO A 60 25.70 -26.98 32.37
CA PRO A 60 26.02 -27.06 33.80
C PRO A 60 26.39 -28.46 34.30
N SER A 61 27.26 -28.52 35.32
CA SER A 61 27.45 -29.69 36.17
C SER A 61 27.79 -29.27 37.61
N SER A 62 27.59 -30.18 38.57
CA SER A 62 27.41 -29.89 40.00
C SER A 62 28.70 -29.72 40.82
N GLY A 63 28.67 -28.83 41.82
CA GLY A 63 29.60 -28.77 42.96
C GLY A 63 28.88 -28.29 44.23
N HIS A 64 29.24 -28.78 45.42
CA HIS A 64 28.39 -28.66 46.61
C HIS A 64 29.20 -28.67 47.93
N ARG A 65 28.77 -27.86 48.93
CA ARG A 65 29.27 -27.77 50.33
C ARG A 65 30.62 -27.03 50.54
N THR A 66 30.93 -26.35 51.67
CA THR A 66 30.17 -25.85 52.86
C THR A 66 31.04 -24.89 53.69
N ARG A 67 30.42 -23.89 54.38
CA ARG A 67 30.89 -23.24 55.65
C ARG A 67 32.19 -22.40 55.59
N SER A 68 32.44 -21.37 56.41
CA SER A 68 31.60 -20.60 57.36
C SER A 68 32.26 -19.23 57.67
N ALA A 69 31.55 -18.37 58.42
CA ALA A 69 31.98 -17.12 59.07
C ALA A 69 32.29 -15.89 58.19
N ALA A 70 32.21 -14.63 58.67
CA ALA A 70 31.24 -13.96 59.57
C ALA A 70 31.70 -12.50 59.79
N ALA A 71 30.87 -11.49 59.49
CA ALA A 71 30.95 -10.14 60.08
C ALA A 71 29.70 -9.31 59.75
N ASN A 72 29.24 -8.51 60.70
CA ASN A 72 28.04 -7.67 60.58
C ASN A 72 28.29 -6.43 59.69
N ALA A 73 27.27 -6.04 58.90
CA ALA A 73 27.11 -4.68 58.41
C ALA A 73 25.62 -4.30 58.48
N VAL A 74 25.32 -3.09 58.96
CA VAL A 74 23.96 -2.59 59.19
C VAL A 74 23.64 -1.47 58.20
N ALA A 75 22.54 -1.57 57.44
CA ALA A 75 21.70 -0.44 57.02
C ALA A 75 20.49 -0.88 56.19
N GLY A 76 19.36 -0.18 56.37
CA GLY A 76 18.41 0.13 55.29
C GLY A 76 17.57 -1.00 54.68
N THR A 77 16.43 -1.33 55.29
CA THR A 77 15.32 -1.99 54.57
C THR A 77 14.67 -1.01 53.59
N MET A 78 15.28 -0.81 52.42
CA MET A 78 14.63 -0.09 51.33
C MET A 78 13.54 -0.97 50.72
N MET A 79 12.28 -0.62 51.00
CA MET A 79 11.12 -1.17 50.31
C MET A 79 11.13 -0.72 48.85
N PHE A 80 11.76 -1.51 47.98
CA PHE A 80 11.60 -1.35 46.54
C PHE A 80 10.21 -1.81 46.12
N SER A 81 9.22 -0.92 46.29
CA SER A 81 7.94 -1.03 45.59
C SER A 81 8.23 -1.11 44.09
N VAL A 82 8.09 -2.30 43.53
CA VAL A 82 8.04 -2.47 42.07
C VAL A 82 6.75 -1.82 41.61
N ALA A 83 6.83 -0.52 41.30
CA ALA A 83 5.82 0.15 40.53
C ALA A 83 5.70 -0.64 39.23
N ALA A 84 4.58 -1.35 39.06
CA ALA A 84 4.27 -2.02 37.82
C ALA A 84 4.06 -0.94 36.76
N SER A 85 5.14 -0.58 36.07
CA SER A 85 5.10 0.25 34.87
C SER A 85 4.21 -0.47 33.87
N THR A 86 2.93 -0.14 33.87
CA THR A 86 2.02 -0.49 32.80
C THR A 86 2.62 0.11 31.55
N LEU A 87 3.22 -0.75 30.73
CA LEU A 87 3.37 -0.47 29.31
C LEU A 87 1.94 -0.35 28.77
N ALA A 88 1.41 0.87 28.85
CA ALA A 88 0.55 1.33 27.80
C ALA A 88 1.36 1.16 26.53
N GLU A 89 1.01 0.15 25.73
CA GLU A 89 1.19 0.26 24.30
C GLU A 89 0.47 1.56 23.92
N GLU A 90 1.23 2.63 23.66
CA GLU A 90 0.70 3.75 22.92
C GLU A 90 0.27 3.19 21.57
N VAL A 91 -1.03 2.98 21.43
CA VAL A 91 -1.65 2.52 20.18
C VAL A 91 -1.35 3.60 19.16
N HIS A 92 -0.32 3.32 18.35
CA HIS A 92 0.51 4.34 17.73
C HIS A 92 -0.35 5.27 16.86
N ALA A 93 -0.36 6.56 17.21
CA ALA A 93 -1.46 7.43 16.83
C ALA A 93 -1.47 7.79 15.34
N LYS A 94 -2.42 7.20 14.60
CA LYS A 94 -2.81 7.63 13.24
C LYS A 94 -2.95 9.16 13.19
N GLU A 95 -2.54 9.79 12.08
CA GLU A 95 -2.72 11.24 11.93
C GLU A 95 -4.19 11.58 11.70
N VAL A 96 -4.91 11.86 12.79
CA VAL A 96 -6.28 12.39 12.75
C VAL A 96 -6.31 13.63 11.82
N PRO A 97 -7.23 13.70 10.84
CA PRO A 97 -7.35 14.85 9.95
C PRO A 97 -7.54 16.16 10.73
N SER A 98 -7.14 17.29 10.15
CA SER A 98 -7.51 18.57 10.74
C SER A 98 -9.04 18.69 10.83
N LYS A 99 -9.54 19.36 11.88
CA LYS A 99 -10.98 19.47 12.21
C LYS A 99 -11.86 20.05 11.09
N ASN A 100 -11.25 20.53 10.01
CA ASN A 100 -11.91 21.15 8.87
C ASN A 100 -12.17 20.18 7.70
N PHE A 101 -11.53 18.99 7.68
CA PHE A 101 -11.76 17.98 6.64
C PHE A 101 -12.51 16.77 7.20
N ASN A 102 -13.84 16.79 7.02
CA ASN A 102 -14.76 15.72 7.42
C ASN A 102 -15.70 15.38 6.24
N PRO A 103 -15.22 14.64 5.22
CA PRO A 103 -16.02 14.28 4.06
C PRO A 103 -17.17 13.33 4.46
N LYS A 104 -18.34 13.49 3.84
CA LYS A 104 -19.50 12.62 4.11
C LYS A 104 -19.40 11.30 3.34
N GLU A 105 -18.87 11.35 2.13
CA GLU A 105 -18.62 10.17 1.31
C GLU A 105 -17.28 10.26 0.56
N VAL A 106 -16.49 9.19 0.65
CA VAL A 106 -15.26 8.98 -0.11
C VAL A 106 -15.37 7.62 -0.82
N VAL A 107 -15.30 7.61 -2.16
CA VAL A 107 -15.39 6.38 -2.97
C VAL A 107 -14.15 6.24 -3.84
N LEU A 108 -13.39 5.15 -3.63
CA LEU A 108 -12.21 4.81 -4.42
C LEU A 108 -12.54 3.75 -5.47
N TYR A 109 -12.47 4.12 -6.75
CA TYR A 109 -12.54 3.20 -7.88
C TYR A 109 -11.12 2.73 -8.22
N GLN A 110 -10.87 1.42 -8.11
CA GLN A 110 -9.51 0.86 -8.17
C GLN A 110 -9.42 -0.52 -8.83
N TYR A 111 -8.19 -1.05 -8.90
CA TYR A 111 -7.93 -2.49 -8.85
C TYR A 111 -7.09 -2.81 -7.60
N GLU A 112 -7.42 -3.85 -6.84
CA GLU A 112 -6.80 -4.15 -5.54
C GLU A 112 -5.29 -4.40 -5.63
N ALA A 113 -4.80 -4.98 -6.73
CA ALA A 113 -3.38 -5.23 -6.97
C ALA A 113 -2.62 -4.05 -7.61
N CYS A 114 -3.27 -2.91 -7.90
CA CYS A 114 -2.64 -1.79 -8.61
C CYS A 114 -1.75 -0.95 -7.68
N PRO A 115 -0.46 -0.71 -8.00
CA PRO A 115 0.42 0.09 -7.16
C PRO A 115 -0.08 1.54 -6.99
N PHE A 116 -0.57 2.15 -8.08
CA PHE A 116 -1.12 3.51 -8.06
C PHE A 116 -2.37 3.63 -7.18
N CYS A 117 -3.20 2.58 -7.10
CA CYS A 117 -4.35 2.55 -6.20
C CYS A 117 -3.92 2.36 -4.74
N ASN A 118 -2.93 1.50 -4.49
CA ASN A 118 -2.43 1.26 -3.14
C ASN A 118 -1.63 2.44 -2.56
N LYS A 119 -1.05 3.34 -3.38
CA LYS A 119 -0.60 4.68 -2.90
C LYS A 119 -1.75 5.47 -2.25
N VAL A 120 -2.90 5.56 -2.93
CA VAL A 120 -4.07 6.29 -2.44
C VAL A 120 -4.66 5.60 -1.20
N LYS A 121 -4.72 4.26 -1.19
CA LYS A 121 -5.12 3.50 0.01
C LYS A 121 -4.19 3.72 1.18
N ALA A 122 -2.86 3.71 0.98
CA ALA A 122 -1.90 3.97 2.05
C ALA A 122 -2.09 5.37 2.67
N PHE A 123 -2.39 6.39 1.84
CA PHE A 123 -2.75 7.72 2.32
C PHE A 123 -4.05 7.72 3.16
N LEU A 124 -5.14 7.12 2.64
CA LEU A 124 -6.44 7.07 3.32
C LEU A 124 -6.42 6.21 4.61
N ASP A 125 -5.66 5.11 4.59
CA ASP A 125 -5.44 4.22 5.73
C ASP A 125 -4.69 4.97 6.87
N TYR A 126 -3.63 5.72 6.54
CA TYR A 126 -2.78 6.46 7.51
C TYR A 126 -3.44 7.69 8.13
N TYR A 127 -4.18 8.47 7.33
CA TYR A 127 -4.95 9.63 7.81
C TYR A 127 -6.32 9.24 8.39
N ASP A 128 -6.57 7.95 8.62
CA ASP A 128 -7.83 7.37 9.14
C ASP A 128 -9.12 7.83 8.40
N ILE A 129 -8.99 8.24 7.12
CA ILE A 129 -10.11 8.74 6.31
C ILE A 129 -10.98 7.55 5.89
N PRO A 130 -12.26 7.44 6.32
CA PRO A 130 -13.10 6.31 5.95
C PRO A 130 -13.44 6.33 4.45
N TYR A 131 -13.33 5.20 3.75
CA TYR A 131 -13.62 5.13 2.31
C TYR A 131 -14.36 3.85 1.88
N LYS A 132 -15.28 4.00 0.92
CA LYS A 132 -15.84 2.89 0.13
C LYS A 132 -14.87 2.52 -0.99
N VAL A 133 -14.93 1.27 -1.45
CA VAL A 133 -14.13 0.78 -2.58
C VAL A 133 -15.04 0.17 -3.63
N VAL A 134 -14.93 0.65 -4.86
CA VAL A 134 -15.52 0.05 -6.06
C VAL A 134 -14.40 -0.62 -6.85
N GLU A 135 -14.40 -1.95 -6.84
CA GLU A 135 -13.42 -2.74 -7.61
C GLU A 135 -13.83 -2.75 -9.08
N VAL A 136 -13.04 -2.10 -9.94
CA VAL A 136 -13.34 -1.93 -11.37
C VAL A 136 -12.97 -3.21 -12.12
N ASN A 137 -13.85 -3.72 -12.98
CA ASN A 137 -13.53 -4.89 -13.81
C ASN A 137 -12.47 -4.49 -14.87
N PRO A 138 -11.26 -5.08 -14.88
CA PRO A 138 -10.19 -4.62 -15.76
C PRO A 138 -10.44 -4.79 -17.26
N ILE A 139 -11.36 -5.69 -17.64
CA ILE A 139 -11.68 -6.05 -19.02
C ILE A 139 -12.75 -5.10 -19.59
N ASN A 140 -13.86 -4.92 -18.86
CA ASN A 140 -15.05 -4.23 -19.37
C ASN A 140 -15.30 -2.84 -18.75
N LYS A 141 -14.64 -2.51 -17.62
CA LYS A 141 -14.61 -1.19 -16.96
C LYS A 141 -15.99 -0.52 -16.78
N LYS A 142 -17.05 -1.30 -16.57
CA LYS A 142 -18.44 -0.79 -16.45
C LYS A 142 -18.56 0.26 -15.35
N GLU A 143 -17.82 0.05 -14.26
CA GLU A 143 -17.88 0.80 -13.01
C GLU A 143 -17.38 2.25 -13.15
N ILE A 144 -16.56 2.54 -14.17
CA ILE A 144 -16.01 3.88 -14.47
C ILE A 144 -16.47 4.42 -15.84
N LYS A 145 -17.54 3.88 -16.42
CA LYS A 145 -18.05 4.35 -17.72
C LYS A 145 -18.47 5.83 -17.71
N TRP A 146 -18.98 6.29 -16.58
CA TRP A 146 -19.48 7.65 -16.32
C TRP A 146 -18.41 8.75 -16.36
N SER A 147 -17.14 8.42 -16.11
CA SER A 147 -16.04 9.39 -16.17
C SER A 147 -15.25 9.26 -17.46
N ASP A 148 -14.85 10.37 -18.09
CA ASP A 148 -13.97 10.34 -19.26
C ASP A 148 -12.56 9.78 -18.97
N TYR A 149 -12.12 9.80 -17.70
CA TYR A 149 -10.83 9.25 -17.29
C TYR A 149 -10.89 7.72 -17.19
N LYS A 150 -10.61 6.99 -18.28
CA LYS A 150 -10.74 5.51 -18.34
C LYS A 150 -9.57 4.71 -17.69
N LYS A 151 -8.94 5.25 -16.63
CA LYS A 151 -7.87 4.63 -15.83
C LYS A 151 -8.27 4.62 -14.33
N VAL A 152 -7.48 3.93 -13.50
CA VAL A 152 -7.62 3.93 -12.02
C VAL A 152 -6.28 4.28 -11.36
N PRO A 153 -6.24 4.86 -10.15
CA PRO A 153 -7.39 5.19 -9.30
C PRO A 153 -8.23 6.37 -9.82
N ILE A 154 -9.52 6.36 -9.49
CA ILE A 154 -10.38 7.54 -9.44
C ILE A 154 -10.90 7.62 -8.02
N LEU A 155 -10.82 8.80 -7.40
CA LEU A 155 -11.44 9.06 -6.11
C LEU A 155 -12.61 10.02 -6.32
N VAL A 156 -13.74 9.76 -5.66
CA VAL A 156 -14.85 10.71 -5.54
C VAL A 156 -14.97 11.12 -4.08
N VAL A 157 -14.99 12.42 -3.81
CA VAL A 157 -15.13 12.99 -2.44
C VAL A 157 -16.30 13.95 -2.46
N ASP A 158 -17.38 13.63 -1.73
CA ASP A 158 -18.63 14.41 -1.67
C ASP A 158 -19.19 14.79 -3.06
N GLY A 159 -18.99 13.92 -4.06
CA GLY A 159 -19.40 14.11 -5.45
C GLY A 159 -18.34 14.74 -6.37
N GLU A 160 -17.26 15.31 -5.84
CA GLU A 160 -16.14 15.85 -6.62
C GLU A 160 -15.25 14.71 -7.14
N GLN A 161 -15.05 14.62 -8.46
CA GLN A 161 -14.13 13.64 -9.04
C GLN A 161 -12.67 14.12 -9.02
N MET A 162 -11.80 13.26 -8.49
CA MET A 162 -10.34 13.43 -8.45
C MET A 162 -9.68 12.28 -9.24
N VAL A 163 -8.69 12.60 -10.06
CA VAL A 163 -7.99 11.65 -10.96
C VAL A 163 -6.47 11.78 -10.81
N ASP A 164 -5.76 10.77 -11.30
CA ASP A 164 -4.34 10.50 -11.08
C ASP A 164 -3.95 10.28 -9.61
N SER A 165 -3.22 9.19 -9.35
CA SER A 165 -2.83 8.79 -8.00
C SER A 165 -2.01 9.82 -7.22
N SER A 166 -1.22 10.66 -7.90
CA SER A 166 -0.37 11.66 -7.25
C SER A 166 -1.12 12.98 -7.06
N GLU A 167 -1.90 13.43 -8.06
CA GLU A 167 -2.82 14.58 -7.91
C GLU A 167 -3.90 14.36 -6.83
N ILE A 168 -4.45 13.13 -6.74
CA ILE A 168 -5.40 12.75 -5.68
C ILE A 168 -4.75 12.98 -4.30
N ILE A 169 -3.53 12.49 -4.11
CA ILE A 169 -2.79 12.62 -2.85
C ILE A 169 -2.49 14.10 -2.54
N ASP A 170 -2.06 14.89 -3.52
CA ASP A 170 -1.76 16.32 -3.32
C ASP A 170 -3.01 17.12 -2.91
N LYS A 171 -4.11 16.94 -3.64
CA LYS A 171 -5.39 17.62 -3.39
C LYS A 171 -6.04 17.18 -2.07
N LEU A 172 -5.88 15.91 -1.67
CA LEU A 172 -6.30 15.45 -0.34
C LEU A 172 -5.41 16.01 0.76
N PHE A 173 -4.08 15.94 0.61
CA PHE A 173 -3.14 16.42 1.63
C PHE A 173 -3.34 17.91 1.94
N LEU A 174 -3.60 18.73 0.92
CA LEU A 174 -3.93 20.14 1.10
C LEU A 174 -5.27 20.40 1.81
N ARG A 175 -6.24 19.46 1.75
CA ARG A 175 -7.48 19.52 2.54
C ARG A 175 -7.25 19.07 3.98
N VAL A 176 -6.49 17.98 4.17
CA VAL A 176 -6.20 17.39 5.49
C VAL A 176 -5.26 18.29 6.32
N ARG A 177 -4.23 18.89 5.70
CA ARG A 177 -3.21 19.75 6.33
C ARG A 177 -2.97 21.06 5.53
N PRO A 178 -3.94 21.99 5.48
CA PRO A 178 -3.80 23.26 4.76
C PRO A 178 -2.53 24.03 5.12
N GLY A 179 -1.89 24.65 4.13
CA GLY A 179 -0.66 25.44 4.32
C GLY A 179 0.64 24.63 4.49
N THR A 180 0.58 23.29 4.47
CA THR A 180 1.80 22.45 4.52
C THR A 180 2.44 22.35 3.11
N PRO A 181 3.75 22.63 2.93
CA PRO A 181 4.42 22.45 1.64
C PRO A 181 4.36 21.00 1.13
N VAL A 182 3.91 20.83 -0.11
CA VAL A 182 3.72 19.50 -0.74
C VAL A 182 5.01 18.94 -1.33
N ASP A 183 6.02 19.79 -1.52
CA ASP A 183 7.28 19.45 -2.20
C ASP A 183 8.23 18.56 -1.38
N LEU A 184 7.96 18.37 -0.08
CA LEU A 184 8.77 17.52 0.79
C LEU A 184 8.68 16.05 0.34
N GLY A 185 9.80 15.51 -0.14
CA GLY A 185 9.89 14.17 -0.73
C GLY A 185 9.35 14.06 -2.17
N LEU A 186 9.09 15.18 -2.86
CA LEU A 186 8.55 15.17 -4.23
C LEU A 186 9.46 14.45 -5.24
N GLU A 187 10.78 14.51 -5.08
CA GLU A 187 11.72 13.73 -5.90
C GLU A 187 11.52 12.21 -5.73
N TRP A 188 11.26 11.76 -4.50
CA TRP A 188 11.06 10.35 -4.16
C TRP A 188 9.69 9.86 -4.63
N ARG A 189 8.65 10.70 -4.56
CA ARG A 189 7.34 10.44 -5.18
C ARG A 189 7.46 10.31 -6.70
N ARG A 190 8.25 11.17 -7.36
CA ARG A 190 8.57 11.07 -8.79
C ARG A 190 9.39 9.81 -9.10
N TRP A 191 10.34 9.42 -8.26
CA TRP A 191 11.11 8.18 -8.41
C TRP A 191 10.24 6.93 -8.25
N VAL A 192 9.26 6.93 -7.34
CA VAL A 192 8.26 5.85 -7.22
C VAL A 192 7.55 5.63 -8.54
N ASP A 193 6.99 6.71 -9.12
CA ASP A 193 6.14 6.64 -10.31
C ASP A 193 6.92 6.41 -11.62
N ASN A 194 8.17 6.87 -11.72
CA ASN A 194 8.98 6.77 -12.94
C ASN A 194 10.04 5.66 -12.92
N HIS A 195 10.31 5.04 -11.76
CA HIS A 195 11.33 3.99 -11.62
C HIS A 195 10.81 2.78 -10.83
N LEU A 196 10.44 2.94 -9.55
CA LEU A 196 10.14 1.78 -8.68
C LEU A 196 9.04 0.90 -9.26
N VAL A 197 7.90 1.46 -9.68
CA VAL A 197 6.78 0.71 -10.29
C VAL A 197 7.17 -0.03 -11.58
N HIS A 198 8.20 0.44 -12.30
CA HIS A 198 8.73 -0.20 -13.50
C HIS A 198 9.70 -1.36 -13.20
N VAL A 199 10.30 -1.38 -12.00
CA VAL A 199 11.08 -2.53 -11.48
C VAL A 199 10.14 -3.63 -10.96
N LEU A 200 9.00 -3.28 -10.35
CA LEU A 200 8.07 -4.27 -9.76
C LEU A 200 7.49 -5.24 -10.81
N SER A 201 7.05 -4.73 -11.97
CA SER A 201 6.37 -5.57 -12.99
C SER A 201 7.26 -6.69 -13.57
N PRO A 202 8.52 -6.44 -13.99
CA PRO A 202 9.48 -7.50 -14.31
C PRO A 202 9.69 -8.52 -13.19
N ASN A 203 9.63 -8.08 -11.92
CA ASN A 203 9.92 -8.91 -10.75
C ASN A 203 8.80 -9.85 -10.32
N ILE A 204 7.54 -9.43 -10.41
CA ILE A 204 6.38 -10.28 -10.11
C ILE A 204 6.09 -11.27 -11.25
N TYR A 205 6.40 -10.90 -12.50
CA TYR A 205 6.23 -11.75 -13.68
C TYR A 205 7.56 -12.34 -14.20
N ARG A 206 8.54 -12.55 -13.31
CA ARG A 206 9.92 -12.95 -13.67
C ARG A 206 10.01 -14.38 -14.21
N SER A 207 9.25 -15.31 -13.64
CA SER A 207 9.14 -16.71 -14.09
C SER A 207 7.67 -17.12 -14.24
N PRO A 208 7.34 -18.23 -14.93
CA PRO A 208 5.96 -18.68 -15.06
C PRO A 208 5.27 -18.96 -13.72
N SER A 209 6.01 -19.46 -12.72
CA SER A 209 5.48 -19.71 -11.37
C SER A 209 5.16 -18.41 -10.62
N GLU A 210 6.06 -17.42 -10.67
CA GLU A 210 5.82 -16.10 -10.05
C GLU A 210 4.70 -15.34 -10.77
N ALA A 211 4.58 -15.50 -12.10
CA ALA A 211 3.49 -14.93 -12.86
C ALA A 211 2.12 -15.56 -12.52
N LEU A 212 2.08 -16.88 -12.28
CA LEU A 212 0.86 -17.57 -11.80
C LEU A 212 0.51 -17.19 -10.36
N GLU A 213 1.49 -17.06 -9.44
CA GLU A 213 1.27 -16.55 -8.07
C GLU A 213 0.64 -15.15 -8.11
N SER A 214 1.22 -14.27 -8.93
CA SER A 214 0.74 -12.88 -9.12
C SER A 214 -0.66 -12.82 -9.72
N PHE A 215 -0.96 -13.64 -10.72
CA PHE A 215 -2.28 -13.65 -11.37
C PHE A 215 -3.36 -14.36 -10.56
N ASP A 216 -3.01 -15.31 -9.69
CA ASP A 216 -3.96 -15.87 -8.74
C ASP A 216 -4.42 -14.81 -7.73
N TYR A 217 -3.48 -14.01 -7.20
CA TYR A 217 -3.81 -12.85 -6.37
C TYR A 217 -4.68 -11.83 -7.12
N ILE A 218 -4.28 -11.40 -8.32
CA ILE A 218 -5.06 -10.44 -9.13
C ILE A 218 -6.46 -10.97 -9.43
N ALA A 219 -6.60 -12.24 -9.84
CA ALA A 219 -7.87 -12.82 -10.25
C ALA A 219 -8.79 -13.15 -9.08
N THR A 220 -8.25 -13.49 -7.90
CA THR A 220 -9.05 -13.74 -6.68
C THR A 220 -9.54 -12.45 -6.02
N GLN A 221 -8.70 -11.41 -5.94
CA GLN A 221 -9.08 -10.14 -5.30
C GLN A 221 -9.87 -9.21 -6.23
N GLY A 222 -9.62 -9.26 -7.55
CA GLY A 222 -10.25 -8.38 -8.53
C GLY A 222 -11.70 -8.76 -8.90
N ASN A 223 -12.43 -7.76 -9.41
CA ASN A 223 -13.78 -7.89 -9.95
C ASN A 223 -13.76 -8.64 -11.31
N PHE A 224 -13.81 -9.96 -11.22
CA PHE A 224 -13.91 -10.89 -12.35
C PHE A 224 -15.01 -11.92 -12.11
N SER A 225 -15.81 -12.20 -13.15
CA SER A 225 -16.66 -13.41 -13.17
C SER A 225 -15.83 -14.69 -13.16
N PHE A 226 -16.44 -15.83 -12.85
CA PHE A 226 -15.74 -17.13 -12.75
C PHE A 226 -14.90 -17.48 -13.98
N THR A 227 -15.45 -17.29 -15.19
CA THR A 227 -14.74 -17.54 -16.46
C THR A 227 -13.63 -16.53 -16.71
N GLU A 228 -13.87 -15.24 -16.44
CA GLU A 228 -12.84 -14.19 -16.55
C GLU A 228 -11.68 -14.45 -15.56
N ARG A 229 -11.98 -14.94 -14.34
CA ARG A 229 -11.01 -15.30 -13.30
C ARG A 229 -10.09 -16.44 -13.74
N ILE A 230 -10.64 -17.49 -14.34
CA ILE A 230 -9.86 -18.61 -14.91
C ILE A 230 -8.98 -18.12 -16.08
N MET A 231 -9.55 -17.35 -16.99
CA MET A 231 -8.82 -16.80 -18.15
C MET A 231 -7.70 -15.83 -17.72
N ALA A 232 -7.96 -14.96 -16.74
CA ALA A 232 -6.96 -14.10 -16.14
C ALA A 232 -5.85 -14.92 -15.49
N LYS A 233 -6.18 -15.92 -14.66
CA LYS A 233 -5.20 -16.75 -13.96
C LYS A 233 -4.19 -17.39 -14.91
N TYR A 234 -4.65 -18.03 -15.99
CA TYR A 234 -3.76 -18.78 -16.88
C TYR A 234 -3.28 -17.98 -18.10
N ALA A 235 -4.19 -17.43 -18.91
CA ALA A 235 -3.82 -16.68 -20.12
C ALA A 235 -3.22 -15.30 -19.78
N GLY A 236 -3.71 -14.64 -18.71
CA GLY A 236 -3.13 -13.40 -18.20
C GLY A 236 -1.71 -13.58 -17.68
N ALA A 237 -1.44 -14.63 -16.88
CA ALA A 237 -0.10 -14.97 -16.43
C ALA A 237 0.86 -15.24 -17.59
N ALA A 238 0.45 -16.05 -18.57
CA ALA A 238 1.26 -16.36 -19.75
C ALA A 238 1.57 -15.09 -20.57
N ALA A 239 0.56 -14.26 -20.85
CA ALA A 239 0.75 -13.00 -21.56
C ALA A 239 1.68 -12.04 -20.80
N MET A 240 1.47 -11.88 -19.49
CA MET A 240 2.27 -10.96 -18.68
C MET A 240 3.69 -11.44 -18.43
N TYR A 241 3.97 -12.75 -18.42
CA TYR A 241 5.33 -13.27 -18.45
C TYR A 241 6.10 -12.80 -19.70
N PHE A 242 5.50 -12.84 -20.89
CA PHE A 242 6.14 -12.31 -22.10
C PHE A 242 6.22 -10.78 -22.13
N VAL A 243 5.20 -10.08 -21.61
CA VAL A 243 5.23 -8.61 -21.43
C VAL A 243 6.33 -8.20 -20.44
N SER A 244 6.59 -8.97 -19.37
CA SER A 244 7.63 -8.68 -18.38
C SER A 244 9.02 -8.66 -19.00
N LYS A 245 9.33 -9.63 -19.89
CA LYS A 245 10.59 -9.66 -20.64
C LYS A 245 10.71 -8.53 -21.66
N LYS A 246 9.59 -7.99 -22.15
CA LYS A 246 9.56 -6.77 -23.00
C LYS A 246 9.73 -5.49 -22.17
N LEU A 247 9.15 -5.41 -20.97
CA LEU A 247 9.33 -4.31 -20.02
C LEU A 247 10.77 -4.28 -19.49
N LYS A 248 11.34 -5.43 -19.11
CA LYS A 248 12.75 -5.60 -18.73
C LYS A 248 13.69 -4.91 -19.74
N LYS A 249 13.51 -5.22 -21.03
CA LYS A 249 14.27 -4.60 -22.13
C LYS A 249 13.97 -3.10 -22.33
N ARG A 250 12.73 -2.65 -22.13
CA ARG A 250 12.36 -1.23 -22.23
C ARG A 250 12.98 -0.37 -21.13
N HIS A 251 13.07 -0.90 -19.92
CA HIS A 251 13.53 -0.19 -18.72
C HIS A 251 14.99 -0.51 -18.37
N ASN A 252 15.76 -1.08 -19.32
CA ASN A 252 17.20 -1.38 -19.20
C ASN A 252 17.59 -2.26 -17.99
N ILE A 253 16.70 -3.15 -17.56
CA ILE A 253 16.93 -4.06 -16.42
C ILE A 253 17.69 -5.30 -16.91
N THR A 254 18.91 -5.53 -16.40
CA THR A 254 19.74 -6.69 -16.78
C THR A 254 19.40 -7.94 -15.96
N ASP A 255 19.22 -7.80 -14.65
CA ASP A 255 18.71 -8.82 -13.74
C ASP A 255 17.52 -8.22 -12.99
N GLU A 256 16.36 -8.89 -13.02
CA GLU A 256 15.16 -8.41 -12.36
C GLU A 256 15.36 -8.27 -10.84
N ARG A 257 15.96 -9.26 -10.17
CA ARG A 257 16.13 -9.26 -8.71
C ARG A 257 17.20 -8.31 -8.24
N ALA A 258 18.34 -8.24 -8.92
CA ALA A 258 19.37 -7.26 -8.57
C ALA A 258 18.81 -5.83 -8.64
N ALA A 259 18.01 -5.50 -9.67
CA ALA A 259 17.37 -4.19 -9.79
C ALA A 259 16.30 -3.93 -8.70
N LEU A 260 15.61 -4.97 -8.21
CA LEU A 260 14.69 -4.83 -7.07
C LEU A 260 15.44 -4.57 -5.76
N TYR A 261 16.56 -5.24 -5.56
CA TYR A 261 17.39 -5.08 -4.37
C TYR A 261 18.08 -3.71 -4.37
N GLU A 262 18.64 -3.29 -5.52
CA GLU A 262 19.18 -1.94 -5.72
C GLU A 262 18.12 -0.86 -5.44
N ALA A 263 16.89 -1.01 -5.94
CA ALA A 263 15.81 -0.05 -5.69
C ALA A 263 15.38 -0.02 -4.21
N ALA A 264 15.38 -1.16 -3.52
CA ALA A 264 15.04 -1.26 -2.09
C ALA A 264 16.14 -0.68 -1.20
N GLU A 265 17.41 -1.01 -1.45
CA GLU A 265 18.57 -0.47 -0.72
C GLU A 265 18.73 1.04 -0.95
N LYS A 266 18.56 1.51 -2.20
CA LYS A 266 18.52 2.95 -2.52
C LYS A 266 17.45 3.71 -1.73
N TRP A 267 16.31 3.08 -1.46
CA TRP A 267 15.28 3.67 -0.61
C TRP A 267 15.68 3.68 0.88
N VAL A 268 16.30 2.61 1.38
CA VAL A 268 16.80 2.54 2.77
C VAL A 268 17.89 3.59 3.03
N ASP A 269 18.84 3.75 2.09
CA ASP A 269 19.89 4.76 2.22
C ASP A 269 19.33 6.20 2.18
N ALA A 270 18.22 6.42 1.46
CA ALA A 270 17.53 7.71 1.45
C ALA A 270 16.95 8.12 2.81
N LEU A 271 16.60 7.14 3.66
CA LEU A 271 16.16 7.39 5.04
C LEU A 271 17.29 8.01 5.89
N ASN A 272 18.55 7.85 5.50
CA ASN A 272 19.73 8.39 6.20
C ASN A 272 19.72 8.10 7.72
N GLY A 273 19.38 6.85 8.08
CA GLY A 273 19.28 6.38 9.47
C GLY A 273 18.02 6.84 10.24
N GLN A 274 17.13 7.62 9.64
CA GLN A 274 15.89 8.07 10.27
C GLN A 274 14.81 6.96 10.26
N LYS A 275 13.78 7.10 11.12
CA LYS A 275 12.69 6.12 11.23
C LYS A 275 11.94 6.00 9.89
N PHE A 276 11.73 7.15 9.23
CA PHE A 276 11.06 7.37 7.95
C PHE A 276 11.74 8.52 7.20
N LEU A 277 11.42 8.73 5.91
CA LEU A 277 11.87 9.92 5.16
C LEU A 277 11.25 11.21 5.71
N GLY A 278 10.07 11.13 6.36
CA GLY A 278 9.49 12.20 7.16
C GLY A 278 10.09 12.38 8.56
N GLY A 279 11.19 11.68 8.88
CA GLY A 279 11.85 11.75 10.19
C GLY A 279 11.16 10.88 11.23
N SER A 280 10.44 11.50 12.16
CA SER A 280 9.75 10.80 13.26
C SER A 280 8.44 10.13 12.82
N LYS A 281 7.82 10.61 11.73
CA LYS A 281 6.59 10.07 11.12
C LYS A 281 6.75 9.87 9.61
N PRO A 282 5.94 9.02 8.96
CA PRO A 282 5.89 8.92 7.51
C PRO A 282 5.50 10.24 6.82
N ASN A 283 6.14 10.55 5.70
CA ASN A 283 5.71 11.61 4.77
C ASN A 283 5.03 11.04 3.51
N LEU A 284 4.65 11.90 2.56
CA LEU A 284 3.98 11.50 1.32
C LEU A 284 4.84 10.59 0.42
N ALA A 285 6.17 10.60 0.54
CA ALA A 285 7.06 9.67 -0.15
C ALA A 285 7.13 8.31 0.56
N ASP A 286 7.21 8.26 1.90
CA ASP A 286 7.10 7.00 2.65
C ASP A 286 5.80 6.27 2.30
N LEU A 287 4.67 6.99 2.32
CA LEU A 287 3.35 6.45 1.96
C LEU A 287 3.28 6.01 0.49
N ALA A 288 3.97 6.69 -0.42
CA ALA A 288 4.04 6.30 -1.83
C ALA A 288 4.86 5.02 -2.04
N VAL A 289 6.05 4.90 -1.43
CA VAL A 289 6.88 3.69 -1.52
C VAL A 289 6.18 2.50 -0.86
N PHE A 290 5.63 2.71 0.34
CA PHE A 290 4.87 1.67 1.04
C PHE A 290 3.67 1.22 0.23
N GLY A 291 2.88 2.16 -0.31
CA GLY A 291 1.72 1.89 -1.14
C GLY A 291 2.03 1.04 -2.38
N VAL A 292 3.13 1.29 -3.09
CA VAL A 292 3.47 0.48 -4.28
C VAL A 292 4.06 -0.90 -3.93
N LEU A 293 4.69 -1.05 -2.75
CA LEU A 293 5.22 -2.33 -2.28
C LEU A 293 4.16 -3.23 -1.60
N LYS A 294 3.13 -2.63 -0.97
CA LYS A 294 2.01 -3.31 -0.27
C LYS A 294 1.40 -4.50 -1.05
N PRO A 295 1.04 -4.40 -2.34
CA PRO A 295 0.47 -5.53 -3.08
C PRO A 295 1.47 -6.64 -3.44
N ILE A 296 2.79 -6.42 -3.32
CA ILE A 296 3.80 -7.46 -3.63
C ILE A 296 4.42 -8.11 -2.38
N ARG A 297 4.28 -7.49 -1.20
CA ARG A 297 4.93 -7.86 0.07
C ARG A 297 4.86 -9.35 0.43
N TYR A 298 3.74 -9.99 0.10
CA TYR A 298 3.43 -11.37 0.44
C TYR A 298 3.57 -12.35 -0.76
N LEU A 299 3.86 -11.86 -1.97
CA LEU A 299 4.27 -12.66 -3.13
C LEU A 299 5.75 -13.09 -2.98
N LYS A 300 6.20 -14.08 -3.74
CA LYS A 300 7.59 -14.56 -3.72
C LYS A 300 8.58 -13.41 -3.90
N SER A 301 8.31 -12.49 -4.81
CA SER A 301 9.13 -11.29 -5.04
C SER A 301 9.26 -10.36 -3.84
N GLY A 302 8.20 -10.12 -3.07
CA GLY A 302 8.24 -9.29 -1.87
C GLY A 302 8.92 -9.98 -0.69
N ARG A 303 8.75 -11.30 -0.57
CA ARG A 303 9.46 -12.12 0.45
C ARG A 303 10.97 -12.12 0.18
N ASP A 304 11.36 -12.44 -1.05
CA ASP A 304 12.75 -12.48 -1.57
C ASP A 304 13.45 -11.11 -1.41
N MET A 305 12.73 -10.01 -1.67
CA MET A 305 13.22 -8.63 -1.43
C MET A 305 13.47 -8.33 0.06
N VAL A 306 12.54 -8.69 0.95
CA VAL A 306 12.66 -8.43 2.39
C VAL A 306 13.73 -9.31 3.05
N GLU A 307 13.98 -10.50 2.50
CA GLU A 307 15.02 -11.44 2.97
C GLU A 307 16.45 -11.00 2.58
N HIS A 308 16.61 -10.36 1.42
CA HIS A 308 17.92 -9.97 0.88
C HIS A 308 18.26 -8.47 1.00
N THR A 309 17.42 -7.66 1.67
CA THR A 309 17.66 -6.22 1.82
C THR A 309 17.24 -5.67 3.20
N ARG A 310 17.83 -4.53 3.59
CA ARG A 310 17.54 -3.80 4.83
C ARG A 310 16.12 -3.21 4.91
N ILE A 311 15.31 -3.30 3.85
CA ILE A 311 13.99 -2.65 3.78
C ILE A 311 12.96 -3.22 4.76
N GLY A 312 13.17 -4.45 5.25
CA GLY A 312 12.23 -5.14 6.12
C GLY A 312 11.86 -4.36 7.38
N GLU A 313 12.82 -3.69 8.02
CA GLU A 313 12.54 -2.92 9.25
C GLU A 313 11.67 -1.69 8.98
N TRP A 314 12.04 -0.85 8.00
CA TRP A 314 11.25 0.33 7.62
C TRP A 314 9.85 -0.10 7.16
N TYR A 315 9.74 -1.19 6.39
CA TYR A 315 8.45 -1.69 5.93
C TYR A 315 7.58 -2.16 7.11
N SER A 316 8.16 -2.83 8.10
CA SER A 316 7.45 -3.27 9.32
C SER A 316 6.99 -2.07 10.16
N ARG A 317 7.81 -1.00 10.24
CA ARG A 317 7.40 0.27 10.85
C ARG A 317 6.23 0.91 10.09
N MET A 318 6.26 0.91 8.75
CA MET A 318 5.15 1.42 7.93
C MET A 318 3.85 0.61 8.09
N GLU A 319 3.91 -0.72 8.22
CA GLU A 319 2.73 -1.54 8.54
C GLU A 319 2.13 -1.16 9.91
N SER A 320 2.95 -0.74 10.87
CA SER A 320 2.51 -0.27 12.19
C SER A 320 1.89 1.14 12.16
N GLU A 321 2.52 2.12 11.48
CA GLU A 321 2.02 3.50 11.38
C GLU A 321 0.73 3.63 10.55
N VAL A 322 0.67 2.94 9.41
CA VAL A 322 -0.51 2.97 8.52
C VAL A 322 -1.63 2.08 9.07
N GLY A 323 -1.26 0.99 9.75
CA GLY A 323 -2.17 0.14 10.51
C GLY A 323 -3.27 -0.52 9.69
N LYS A 324 -4.43 -0.72 10.32
CA LYS A 324 -5.61 -1.34 9.71
C LYS A 324 -6.29 -0.38 8.74
N SER A 325 -6.72 -0.92 7.61
CA SER A 325 -7.32 -0.14 6.52
C SER A 325 -8.62 0.55 6.93
N SER A 326 -8.79 1.79 6.45
CA SER A 326 -9.98 2.63 6.69
C SER A 326 -11.12 2.30 5.72
N ARG A 327 -11.03 1.19 4.97
CA ARG A 327 -12.10 0.73 4.07
C ARG A 327 -13.37 0.37 4.87
N VAL A 328 -14.45 1.11 4.63
CA VAL A 328 -15.77 0.80 5.16
C VAL A 328 -16.34 -0.40 4.40
N MET A 329 -16.61 -1.50 5.11
CA MET A 329 -17.39 -2.62 4.57
C MET A 329 -18.88 -2.34 4.74
N GLU A 330 -19.65 -2.46 3.67
CA GLU A 330 -21.07 -2.07 3.60
C GLU A 330 -21.95 -2.80 4.64
N GLN A 331 -21.60 -4.04 4.98
CA GLN A 331 -22.21 -4.87 6.03
C GLN A 331 -22.21 -4.22 7.43
N LYS A 332 -21.34 -3.22 7.69
CA LYS A 332 -21.33 -2.52 8.98
C LYS A 332 -22.52 -1.56 9.14
N LEU A 333 -23.21 -1.21 8.05
CA LEU A 333 -24.41 -0.39 8.07
C LEU A 333 -25.65 -1.20 8.46
N GLU A 334 -25.80 -2.42 7.94
CA GLU A 334 -26.94 -3.31 8.25
C GLU A 334 -26.96 -3.68 9.74
N LEU A 335 -25.82 -4.06 10.33
CA LEU A 335 -25.77 -4.36 11.77
C LEU A 335 -26.13 -3.15 12.65
N LEU A 336 -25.76 -1.93 12.24
CA LEU A 336 -26.13 -0.72 12.98
C LEU A 336 -27.63 -0.42 12.84
N CYS A 337 -28.23 -0.61 11.67
CA CYS A 337 -29.69 -0.53 11.51
C CYS A 337 -30.42 -1.56 12.38
N CYS A 338 -29.95 -2.82 12.42
CA CYS A 338 -30.55 -3.85 13.29
C CYS A 338 -30.41 -3.51 14.79
N LEU A 339 -29.25 -2.98 15.23
CA LEU A 339 -29.02 -2.65 16.64
C LEU A 339 -29.75 -1.38 17.11
N PHE A 340 -29.99 -0.40 16.22
CA PHE A 340 -30.74 0.82 16.56
C PHE A 340 -32.24 0.74 16.27
N SER A 341 -32.71 -0.25 15.50
CA SER A 341 -34.14 -0.46 15.20
C SER A 341 -34.88 -1.30 16.26
N HIS A 342 -34.52 -1.18 17.54
CA HIS A 342 -35.33 -1.68 18.65
C HIS A 342 -36.59 -0.81 18.85
N ARG A 343 -37.54 -0.92 17.92
CA ARG A 343 -38.95 -0.59 18.11
C ARG A 343 -39.84 -1.65 17.44
N ASP A 344 -40.47 -2.43 18.30
CA ASP A 344 -41.80 -3.00 18.10
C ASP A 344 -42.01 -3.93 16.90
N CYS A 345 -41.17 -4.96 16.80
CA CYS A 345 -41.56 -6.20 16.10
C CYS A 345 -42.62 -6.95 16.93
N ILE A 346 -43.90 -6.64 16.71
CA ILE A 346 -45.02 -7.45 17.19
C ILE A 346 -45.36 -8.49 16.13
N GLU A 347 -45.29 -9.78 16.48
CA GLU A 347 -45.84 -10.85 15.65
C GLU A 347 -47.37 -10.91 15.83
N GLU A 348 -48.13 -10.67 14.75
CA GLU A 348 -49.52 -11.15 14.68
C GLU A 348 -49.55 -12.55 14.05
N PRO A 349 -50.18 -13.55 14.69
CA PRO A 349 -50.29 -14.89 14.13
C PRO A 349 -51.40 -14.96 13.07
N GLU A 350 -51.01 -14.99 11.79
CA GLU A 350 -51.95 -15.20 10.69
C GLU A 350 -52.56 -16.62 10.76
N LYS A 351 -53.90 -16.69 10.68
CA LYS A 351 -54.63 -17.97 10.70
C LYS A 351 -54.59 -18.65 9.33
N ASP A 352 -53.60 -19.50 9.10
CA ASP A 352 -53.63 -20.40 7.94
C ASP A 352 -54.77 -21.44 8.07
N SER A 353 -55.71 -21.40 7.13
CA SER A 353 -56.78 -22.40 6.96
C SER A 353 -56.49 -23.41 5.82
N GLY A 354 -55.21 -23.64 5.54
CA GLY A 354 -54.58 -24.89 5.10
C GLY A 354 -55.03 -25.53 3.77
N ARG A 355 -54.08 -25.67 2.82
CA ARG A 355 -53.98 -26.89 1.97
C ARG A 355 -52.64 -27.09 1.26
N GLY A 356 -51.85 -28.06 1.74
CA GLY A 356 -50.85 -28.79 0.95
C GLY A 356 -49.49 -28.08 0.75
N PRO A 357 -48.42 -28.83 0.36
CA PRO A 357 -47.05 -28.36 0.58
C PRO A 357 -46.24 -28.19 -0.72
N GLU A 358 -46.24 -27.01 -1.35
CA GLU A 358 -45.21 -26.70 -2.37
C GLU A 358 -44.95 -25.21 -2.67
N ARG A 359 -44.15 -24.54 -1.81
CA ARG A 359 -43.09 -23.57 -2.21
C ARG A 359 -42.35 -22.96 -1.00
N LEU A 360 -41.12 -23.41 -0.77
CA LEU A 360 -40.09 -22.55 -0.19
C LEU A 360 -39.52 -21.63 -1.28
N LEU A 361 -38.87 -20.53 -0.87
CA LEU A 361 -38.16 -19.55 -1.71
C LEU A 361 -39.04 -18.75 -2.69
N ASN A 362 -39.74 -17.72 -2.18
CA ASN A 362 -39.93 -16.44 -2.90
C ASN A 362 -40.47 -15.33 -1.98
N VAL A 363 -39.70 -14.91 -0.96
CA VAL A 363 -40.03 -13.71 -0.18
C VAL A 363 -39.69 -12.46 -1.01
N LYS A 364 -40.70 -11.92 -1.69
CA LYS A 364 -40.57 -10.73 -2.54
C LYS A 364 -40.68 -9.46 -1.71
N TRP A 365 -39.56 -9.03 -1.12
CA TRP A 365 -39.47 -7.75 -0.40
C TRP A 365 -39.92 -6.58 -1.28
N ARG A 366 -40.99 -5.89 -0.85
CA ARG A 366 -41.49 -4.66 -1.49
C ARG A 366 -41.07 -3.48 -0.62
N VAL A 367 -40.16 -2.65 -1.12
CA VAL A 367 -39.89 -1.34 -0.52
C VAL A 367 -41.15 -0.49 -0.64
N LEU A 368 -41.63 0.05 0.49
CA LEU A 368 -42.73 1.02 0.53
C LEU A 368 -42.13 2.43 0.57
N SER A 369 -42.42 3.24 -0.45
CA SER A 369 -42.08 4.67 -0.44
C SER A 369 -42.96 5.43 0.56
N PRO A 370 -42.42 6.38 1.34
CA PRO A 370 -43.16 7.07 2.39
C PRO A 370 -43.98 8.26 1.85
N ASP A 371 -45.08 7.97 1.15
CA ASP A 371 -46.07 8.99 0.72
C ASP A 371 -47.50 8.41 0.67
N ASN A 372 -48.08 8.16 1.85
CA ASN A 372 -49.53 8.20 2.16
C ASN A 372 -49.78 7.76 3.61
N ASP A 373 -49.88 8.71 4.56
CA ASP A 373 -50.49 8.47 5.88
C ASP A 373 -51.85 9.18 5.96
N PRO A 374 -52.98 8.46 5.84
CA PRO A 374 -54.32 9.04 5.83
C PRO A 374 -54.86 9.35 7.25
N LYS A 375 -54.02 9.84 8.17
CA LYS A 375 -54.40 10.12 9.58
C LYS A 375 -54.01 11.52 10.10
N ASN A 376 -54.26 12.59 9.33
CA ASN A 376 -54.33 13.93 9.93
C ASN A 376 -55.46 14.82 9.38
N ARG A 377 -56.30 15.30 10.30
CA ARG A 377 -57.27 16.42 10.19
C ARG A 377 -58.34 16.37 9.09
N LYS A 378 -59.51 15.85 9.49
CA LYS A 378 -60.79 16.55 9.24
C LYS A 378 -60.78 17.89 10.01
N GLY A 379 -61.46 18.93 9.50
CA GLY A 379 -61.94 20.05 10.34
C GLY A 379 -61.95 21.43 9.68
N PHE A 380 -63.17 21.95 9.46
CA PHE A 380 -63.52 23.32 9.03
C PHE A 380 -63.01 23.80 7.65
N GLY A 381 -63.76 24.63 6.91
CA GLY A 381 -65.18 24.96 7.08
C GLY A 381 -65.64 26.31 6.53
N GLN A 382 -66.31 26.29 5.37
CA GLN A 382 -67.21 27.33 4.82
C GLN A 382 -66.64 28.70 4.39
N ARG A 383 -67.01 29.06 3.14
CA ARG A 383 -67.36 30.40 2.60
C ARG A 383 -66.25 31.48 2.55
N THR A 384 -66.22 32.37 1.56
CA THR A 384 -67.19 32.62 0.46
C THR A 384 -66.45 32.79 -0.86
#